data_AF-A0A966QAP2-F1
#
_entry.id   AF-A0A966QAP2-F1
#
_cell.length_a   1.000
_cell.length_b   1.000
_cell.length_c   1.000
_cell.angle_alpha   90.00
_cell.angle_beta   90.00
_cell.angle_gamma   90.00
#
_symmetry.space_group_name_H-M   'P 1'
#
loop_
_entity.id
_entity.type
_entity.pdbx_description
1 polymer ?
#
loop_
_entity_poly.entity_id
_entity_poly.type
_entity_poly.pdbx_seq_one_letter_code
_entity_poly.pdbx_strand_id
1 'polypeptide(L)'
;KADKGTWKFGAINVDKEPQLTQALQIQSVPFAIAFVAEKPVALFNSPIPEDQIRLVLAKLFELAKEQGLAVEVPEIKEPPMEPEEVAAISALEKGDYSGAAMAYRNWLQRKPNEVLAEIGLAQCELMLRISALDPARTIKSANEKLDSLSDQLMASDIELAQGLYKEAFTRLLSFIKKSHRDDKNSAKEHLLQLFKLVDPRHPDLIKARQELASALF
;
A
#
# COMPACT_ATOMS: atom_id res chain seq x y z
N LYS A 1 24.26 -13.61 -18.51
CA LYS A 1 22.98 -12.90 -18.26
C LYS A 1 21.85 -13.92 -18.32
N ALA A 2 20.80 -13.77 -17.50
CA ALA A 2 19.73 -14.76 -17.33
C ALA A 2 18.83 -14.96 -18.57
N ASP A 3 18.95 -14.08 -19.56
CA ASP A 3 18.12 -13.90 -20.75
C ASP A 3 18.65 -14.59 -22.02
N LYS A 4 19.76 -15.34 -21.95
CA LYS A 4 20.36 -16.07 -23.09
C LYS A 4 20.61 -15.24 -24.37
N GLY A 5 20.62 -13.91 -24.29
CA GLY A 5 20.86 -13.03 -25.45
C GLY A 5 19.65 -12.85 -26.39
N THR A 6 18.43 -13.15 -25.94
CA THR A 6 17.20 -12.97 -26.72
C THR A 6 16.83 -11.52 -27.00
N TRP A 7 17.45 -10.57 -26.30
CA TRP A 7 17.27 -9.13 -26.49
C TRP A 7 18.55 -8.37 -26.13
N LYS A 8 18.63 -7.11 -26.54
CA LYS A 8 19.75 -6.21 -26.23
C LYS A 8 19.21 -4.93 -25.60
N PHE A 9 19.82 -4.55 -24.48
CA PHE A 9 19.62 -3.25 -23.86
C PHE A 9 20.73 -2.29 -24.31
N GLY A 10 20.36 -1.07 -24.67
CA GLY A 10 21.26 0.04 -24.92
C GLY A 10 20.80 1.27 -24.17
N ALA A 11 21.74 1.98 -23.53
CA ALA A 11 21.50 3.29 -22.93
C ALA A 11 22.22 4.33 -23.78
N ILE A 12 21.52 5.42 -24.11
CA ILE A 12 22.05 6.52 -24.92
C ILE A 12 21.96 7.79 -24.10
N ASN A 13 23.05 8.56 -24.05
CA ASN A 13 23.04 9.90 -23.48
C ASN A 13 22.57 10.89 -24.55
N VAL A 14 21.35 11.41 -24.36
CA VAL A 14 20.71 12.35 -25.27
C VAL A 14 21.43 13.69 -25.40
N ASP A 15 22.17 14.13 -24.38
CA ASP A 15 22.92 15.39 -24.40
C ASP A 15 24.08 15.34 -25.40
N LYS A 16 24.58 14.14 -25.69
CA LYS A 16 25.67 13.90 -26.65
C LYS A 16 25.17 13.59 -28.06
N GLU A 17 23.88 13.29 -28.22
CA GLU A 17 23.27 12.81 -29.48
C GLU A 17 21.97 13.56 -29.80
N PRO A 18 21.99 14.90 -29.97
CA PRO A 18 20.79 15.71 -30.16
C PRO A 18 20.07 15.44 -31.50
N GLN A 19 20.77 14.89 -32.50
CA GLN A 19 20.14 14.49 -33.76
C GLN A 19 19.17 13.31 -33.56
N LEU A 20 19.50 12.41 -32.63
CA LEU A 20 18.69 11.23 -32.35
C LEU A 20 17.40 11.60 -31.61
N THR A 21 17.47 12.51 -30.63
CA THR A 21 16.28 12.97 -29.90
C THR A 21 15.27 13.65 -30.81
N GLN A 22 15.74 14.42 -31.79
CA GLN A 22 14.87 15.08 -32.75
C GLN A 22 14.24 14.09 -33.74
N ALA A 23 15.01 13.11 -34.22
CA ALA A 23 14.50 12.06 -35.11
C ALA A 23 13.44 11.18 -34.43
N LEU A 24 13.64 10.85 -33.15
CA LEU A 24 12.71 10.04 -32.35
C LEU A 24 11.61 10.86 -31.65
N GLN A 25 11.56 12.19 -31.88
CA GLN A 25 10.58 13.11 -31.28
C GLN A 25 10.50 13.02 -29.75
N ILE A 26 11.63 12.83 -29.07
CA ILE A 26 11.69 12.67 -27.62
C ILE A 26 11.45 14.03 -26.95
N GLN A 27 10.33 14.15 -26.22
CA GLN A 27 9.95 15.40 -25.53
C GLN A 27 10.40 15.47 -24.07
N SER A 28 10.63 14.32 -23.43
CA SER A 28 10.99 14.23 -22.01
C SER A 28 11.93 13.04 -21.78
N VAL A 29 12.81 13.17 -20.78
CA VAL A 29 13.71 12.12 -20.31
C VAL A 29 13.42 11.80 -18.84
N PRO A 30 13.54 10.54 -18.41
CA PRO A 30 13.99 9.37 -19.18
C PRO A 30 12.91 8.84 -20.16
N PHE A 31 13.34 8.37 -21.33
CA PHE A 31 12.48 7.77 -22.34
C PHE A 31 13.02 6.39 -22.75
N ALA A 32 12.13 5.42 -22.87
CA ALA A 32 12.47 4.08 -23.31
C ALA A 32 11.66 3.68 -24.54
N ILE A 33 12.35 3.12 -25.53
CA ILE A 33 11.80 2.61 -26.78
C ILE A 33 12.32 1.19 -26.99
N ALA A 34 11.43 0.28 -27.38
CA ALA A 34 11.80 -1.04 -27.87
C ALA A 34 11.71 -1.06 -29.40
N PHE A 35 12.54 -1.87 -30.02
CA PHE A 35 12.41 -2.20 -31.44
C PHE A 35 12.04 -3.67 -31.55
N VAL A 36 10.86 -3.97 -32.08
CA VAL A 36 10.35 -5.32 -32.31
C VAL A 36 10.09 -5.49 -33.80
N ALA A 37 10.76 -6.46 -34.44
CA ALA A 37 10.73 -6.64 -35.90
C ALA A 37 10.98 -5.32 -36.67
N GLU A 38 12.00 -4.56 -36.25
CA GLU A 38 12.39 -3.24 -36.79
C GLU A 38 11.36 -2.11 -36.59
N LYS A 39 10.24 -2.38 -35.90
CA LYS A 39 9.22 -1.37 -35.59
C LYS A 39 9.46 -0.78 -34.19
N PRO A 40 9.54 0.56 -34.06
CA PRO A 40 9.64 1.22 -32.76
C PRO A 40 8.34 1.11 -31.96
N VAL A 41 8.46 0.74 -30.68
CA VAL A 41 7.39 0.67 -29.70
C VAL A 41 7.80 1.53 -28.49
N ALA A 42 7.10 2.64 -28.26
CA ALA A 42 7.33 3.47 -27.09
C ALA A 42 6.92 2.73 -25.81
N LEU A 43 7.77 2.75 -24.78
CA LEU A 43 7.54 2.01 -23.54
C LEU A 43 7.08 2.92 -22.40
N PHE A 44 7.94 3.86 -22.00
CA PHE A 44 7.68 4.80 -20.91
C PHE A 44 8.51 6.07 -21.10
N ASN A 45 7.99 7.18 -20.60
CA ASN A 45 8.60 8.51 -20.60
C ASN A 45 8.76 9.07 -19.17
N SER A 46 8.68 8.19 -18.17
CA SER A 46 8.89 8.50 -16.76
C SER A 46 9.57 7.31 -16.07
N PRO A 47 10.28 7.53 -14.93
CA PRO A 47 10.84 6.44 -14.15
C PRO A 47 9.75 5.52 -13.63
N ILE A 48 9.88 4.21 -13.86
CA ILE A 48 8.98 3.18 -13.34
C ILE A 48 9.75 2.17 -12.47
N PRO A 49 9.10 1.52 -11.46
CA PRO A 49 9.73 0.49 -10.63
C PRO A 49 10.19 -0.72 -11.44
N GLU A 50 11.20 -1.44 -10.93
CA GLU A 50 11.79 -2.61 -11.61
C GLU A 50 10.75 -3.68 -11.96
N ASP A 51 9.79 -3.95 -11.07
CA ASP A 51 8.73 -4.93 -11.31
C ASP A 51 7.84 -4.54 -12.49
N GLN A 52 7.56 -3.25 -12.65
CA GLN A 52 6.84 -2.75 -13.83
C GLN A 52 7.68 -2.86 -15.10
N ILE A 53 9.00 -2.64 -15.03
CA ILE A 53 9.90 -2.85 -16.17
C ILE A 53 9.85 -4.32 -16.61
N ARG A 54 9.89 -5.27 -15.68
CA ARG A 54 9.79 -6.71 -15.98
C ARG A 54 8.47 -7.05 -16.68
N LEU A 55 7.36 -6.48 -16.23
CA LEU A 55 6.04 -6.64 -16.86
C LEU A 55 6.00 -6.08 -18.29
N VAL A 56 6.56 -4.89 -18.51
CA VAL A 56 6.63 -4.28 -19.85
C VAL A 56 7.49 -5.13 -20.78
N LEU A 57 8.64 -5.62 -20.31
CA LEU A 57 9.50 -6.51 -21.08
C LEU A 57 8.77 -7.79 -21.47
N ALA A 58 8.09 -8.47 -20.55
CA ALA A 58 7.34 -9.69 -20.88
C ALA A 58 6.30 -9.47 -21.99
N LYS A 59 5.55 -8.36 -21.94
CA LYS A 59 4.60 -7.98 -23.00
C LYS A 59 5.27 -7.75 -24.36
N LEU A 60 6.49 -7.21 -24.38
CA LEU A 60 7.24 -7.06 -25.64
C LEU A 60 7.63 -8.42 -26.24
N PHE A 61 7.96 -9.40 -25.41
CA PHE A 61 8.25 -10.74 -25.88
C PHE A 61 6.98 -11.45 -26.37
N GLU A 62 5.82 -11.22 -25.74
CA GLU A 62 4.51 -11.68 -26.25
C GLU A 62 4.24 -11.09 -27.63
N LEU A 63 4.38 -9.77 -27.78
CA LEU A 63 4.22 -9.06 -29.05
C LEU A 63 5.19 -9.58 -30.12
N ALA A 64 6.45 -9.80 -29.76
CA ALA A 64 7.44 -10.36 -30.67
C ALA A 64 7.07 -11.76 -31.14
N LYS A 65 6.55 -12.60 -30.24
CA LYS A 65 6.05 -13.94 -30.55
C LYS A 65 4.83 -13.90 -31.48
N GLU A 66 3.89 -12.98 -31.25
CA GLU A 66 2.73 -12.75 -32.14
C GLU A 66 3.17 -12.31 -33.54
N GLN A 67 4.26 -11.56 -33.65
CA GLN A 67 4.86 -11.14 -34.92
C GLN A 67 5.71 -12.24 -35.59
N GLY A 68 5.72 -13.46 -35.05
CA GLY A 68 6.41 -14.61 -35.63
C GLY A 68 7.91 -14.67 -35.34
N LEU A 69 8.43 -13.86 -34.42
CA LEU A 69 9.82 -13.95 -33.98
C LEU A 69 10.00 -15.18 -33.08
N ALA A 70 11.10 -15.91 -33.28
CA ALA A 70 11.48 -17.05 -32.46
C ALA A 70 12.04 -16.58 -31.10
N VAL A 71 11.16 -16.08 -30.24
CA VAL A 71 11.47 -15.65 -28.87
C VAL A 71 10.65 -16.43 -27.84
N GLU A 72 11.26 -16.74 -26.71
CA GLU A 72 10.57 -17.28 -25.55
C GLU A 72 10.12 -16.13 -24.65
N VAL A 73 8.85 -16.09 -24.29
CA VAL A 73 8.34 -15.11 -23.33
C VAL A 73 9.00 -15.38 -21.98
N PRO A 74 9.73 -14.42 -21.40
CA PRO A 74 10.35 -14.62 -20.11
C PRO A 74 9.25 -14.82 -19.08
N GLU A 75 9.32 -15.93 -18.37
CA GLU A 75 8.48 -16.17 -17.21
C GLU A 75 8.84 -15.12 -16.15
N ILE A 76 7.92 -14.20 -15.87
CA ILE A 76 8.11 -13.21 -14.81
C ILE A 76 8.04 -13.98 -13.50
N LYS A 77 9.20 -14.39 -12.98
CA LYS A 77 9.28 -14.90 -11.62
C LYS A 77 9.01 -13.73 -10.70
N GLU A 78 7.86 -13.77 -10.03
CA GLU A 78 7.61 -12.89 -8.89
C GLU A 78 8.81 -12.99 -7.95
N PRO A 79 9.34 -11.86 -7.46
CA PRO A 79 10.42 -11.92 -6.49
C PRO A 79 9.99 -12.85 -5.36
N PRO A 80 10.90 -13.73 -4.89
CA PRO A 80 10.54 -14.66 -3.83
C PRO A 80 10.01 -13.86 -2.64
N MET A 81 8.84 -14.25 -2.15
CA MET A 81 8.22 -13.64 -0.97
C MET A 81 9.23 -13.60 0.18
N GLU A 82 9.17 -12.53 0.95
CA GLU A 82 10.03 -12.39 2.12
C GLU A 82 9.67 -13.49 3.15
N PRO A 83 10.64 -14.03 3.90
CA PRO A 83 10.35 -15.08 4.89
C PRO A 83 9.26 -14.68 5.90
N GLU A 84 9.25 -13.40 6.30
CA GLU A 84 8.23 -12.83 7.19
C GLU A 84 6.87 -12.67 6.51
N GLU A 85 6.83 -12.40 5.20
CA GLU A 85 5.59 -12.36 4.42
C GLU A 85 4.93 -13.74 4.38
N VAL A 86 5.71 -14.77 4.09
CA VAL A 86 5.25 -16.17 4.07
C VAL A 86 4.74 -16.58 5.46
N ALA A 87 5.47 -16.21 6.53
CA ALA A 87 5.05 -16.50 7.90
C ALA A 87 3.74 -15.79 8.26
N ALA A 88 3.58 -14.53 7.86
CA ALA A 88 2.36 -13.76 8.09
C ALA A 88 1.16 -14.38 7.37
N ILE A 89 1.29 -14.70 6.07
CA ILE A 89 0.24 -15.35 5.29
C ILE A 89 -0.16 -16.69 5.92
N SER A 90 0.81 -17.52 6.28
CA SER A 90 0.53 -18.83 6.91
C SER A 90 -0.21 -18.71 8.25
N ALA A 91 0.06 -17.65 9.02
CA ALA A 91 -0.64 -17.38 10.26
C ALA A 91 -2.07 -16.87 9.99
N LEU A 92 -2.25 -15.98 9.02
CA LEU A 92 -3.57 -15.47 8.61
C LEU A 92 -4.49 -16.58 8.09
N GLU A 93 -3.97 -17.52 7.30
CA GLU A 93 -4.73 -18.68 6.82
C GLU A 93 -5.29 -19.55 7.95
N LYS A 94 -4.63 -19.54 9.11
CA LYS A 94 -5.05 -20.27 10.32
C LYS A 94 -5.92 -19.42 11.24
N GLY A 95 -6.20 -18.16 10.88
CA GLY A 95 -6.86 -17.19 11.76
C GLY A 95 -5.99 -16.72 12.92
N ASP A 96 -4.67 -16.99 12.90
CA ASP A 96 -3.73 -16.55 13.93
C ASP A 96 -3.25 -15.13 13.65
N TYR A 97 -4.10 -14.15 13.97
CA TYR A 97 -3.75 -12.73 13.85
C TYR A 97 -2.59 -12.32 14.77
N SER A 98 -2.33 -13.05 15.85
CA SER A 98 -1.22 -12.77 16.76
C SER A 98 0.12 -13.16 16.12
N GLY A 99 0.19 -14.37 15.56
CA GLY A 99 1.34 -14.84 14.79
C GLY A 99 1.61 -13.98 13.56
N ALA A 100 0.56 -13.57 12.84
CA ALA A 100 0.69 -12.66 11.70
C ALA A 100 1.24 -11.28 12.11
N ALA A 101 0.72 -10.68 13.18
CA ALA A 101 1.24 -9.42 13.70
C ALA A 101 2.72 -9.52 14.11
N MET A 102 3.13 -10.63 14.71
CA MET A 102 4.54 -10.87 15.04
C MET A 102 5.42 -10.94 13.80
N ALA A 103 4.98 -11.63 12.75
CA ALA A 103 5.71 -11.72 11.49
C ALA A 103 5.89 -10.33 10.83
N TYR A 104 4.82 -9.53 10.76
CA TYR A 104 4.91 -8.17 10.23
C TYR A 104 5.81 -7.24 11.08
N ARG A 105 5.78 -7.36 12.41
CA ARG A 105 6.72 -6.62 13.27
C ARG A 105 8.17 -6.99 13.00
N ASN A 106 8.47 -8.28 12.84
CA ASN A 106 9.82 -8.75 12.50
C ASN A 106 10.26 -8.20 11.14
N TRP A 107 9.34 -8.16 10.17
CA TRP A 107 9.60 -7.57 8.86
C TRP A 107 9.95 -6.08 8.99
N LEU A 108 9.16 -5.32 9.75
CA LEU A 108 9.41 -3.88 9.98
C LEU A 108 10.70 -3.61 10.75
N GLN A 109 11.14 -4.51 11.64
CA GLN A 109 12.45 -4.38 12.29
C GLN A 109 13.59 -4.48 11.28
N ARG A 110 13.47 -5.37 10.28
CA ARG A 110 14.47 -5.52 9.21
C ARG A 110 14.36 -4.45 8.13
N LYS A 111 13.13 -4.06 7.79
CA LYS A 111 12.78 -3.06 6.76
C LYS A 111 11.76 -2.05 7.33
N PRO A 112 12.23 -0.99 8.02
CA PRO A 112 11.36 -0.05 8.73
C PRO A 112 10.33 0.72 7.88
N ASN A 113 10.52 0.78 6.56
CA ASN A 113 9.65 1.51 5.64
C ASN A 113 8.87 0.57 4.70
N GLU A 114 8.66 -0.67 5.12
CA GLU A 114 7.93 -1.66 4.32
C GLU A 114 6.41 -1.43 4.45
N VAL A 115 5.83 -0.80 3.43
CA VAL A 115 4.42 -0.40 3.42
C VAL A 115 3.49 -1.61 3.59
N LEU A 116 3.81 -2.75 2.96
CA LEU A 116 3.00 -3.95 3.07
C LEU A 116 2.95 -4.45 4.52
N ALA A 117 4.09 -4.45 5.20
CA ALA A 117 4.18 -4.88 6.59
C ALA A 117 3.51 -3.90 7.55
N GLU A 118 3.58 -2.58 7.29
CA GLU A 118 2.85 -1.59 8.09
C GLU A 118 1.33 -1.79 8.03
N ILE A 119 0.79 -1.97 6.82
CA ILE A 119 -0.64 -2.19 6.60
C ILE A 119 -1.07 -3.54 7.20
N GLY A 120 -0.30 -4.60 6.93
CA GLY A 120 -0.57 -5.94 7.44
C GLY A 120 -0.57 -5.98 8.97
N LEU A 121 0.39 -5.32 9.62
CA LEU A 121 0.43 -5.19 11.08
C LEU A 121 -0.80 -4.48 11.62
N ALA A 122 -1.14 -3.31 11.06
CA ALA A 122 -2.28 -2.54 11.51
C ALA A 122 -3.59 -3.35 11.41
N GLN A 123 -3.77 -4.11 10.32
CA GLN A 123 -4.94 -4.96 10.12
C GLN A 123 -5.01 -6.08 11.16
N CYS A 124 -3.90 -6.78 11.39
CA CYS A 124 -3.85 -7.83 12.41
C CYS A 124 -4.16 -7.29 13.81
N GLU A 125 -3.61 -6.12 14.15
CA GLU A 125 -3.86 -5.46 15.43
C GLU A 125 -5.33 -5.03 15.58
N LEU A 126 -5.97 -4.52 14.53
CA LEU A 126 -7.41 -4.25 14.54
C LEU A 126 -8.20 -5.53 14.83
N MET A 127 -7.92 -6.61 14.10
CA MET A 127 -8.62 -7.89 14.25
C MET A 127 -8.46 -8.44 15.67
N LEU A 128 -7.27 -8.34 16.25
CA LEU A 128 -7.03 -8.73 17.65
C LEU A 128 -7.88 -7.91 18.62
N ARG A 129 -7.94 -6.59 18.46
CA ARG A 129 -8.73 -5.71 19.34
C ARG A 129 -10.23 -6.02 19.31
N ILE A 130 -10.76 -6.35 18.14
CA ILE A 130 -12.20 -6.63 17.98
C ILE A 130 -12.60 -8.09 18.22
N SER A 131 -11.63 -9.01 18.23
CA SER A 131 -11.89 -10.47 18.25
C SER A 131 -12.77 -10.95 19.41
N ALA A 132 -12.66 -10.31 20.57
CA ALA A 132 -13.42 -10.66 21.78
C ALA A 132 -14.62 -9.73 22.04
N LEU A 133 -14.88 -8.77 21.15
CA LEU A 133 -15.94 -7.78 21.34
C LEU A 133 -17.26 -8.24 20.73
N ASP A 134 -18.36 -7.90 21.40
CA ASP A 134 -19.69 -7.98 20.81
C ASP A 134 -19.99 -6.63 20.12
N PRO A 135 -20.20 -6.61 18.79
CA PRO A 135 -20.38 -5.36 18.06
C PRO A 135 -21.52 -4.49 18.57
N ALA A 136 -22.70 -5.08 18.78
CA ALA A 136 -23.90 -4.36 19.15
C ALA A 136 -23.80 -3.80 20.58
N ARG A 137 -23.30 -4.60 21.52
CA ARG A 137 -23.13 -4.20 22.93
C ARG A 137 -22.05 -3.13 23.07
N THR A 138 -20.95 -3.25 22.33
CA THR A 138 -19.84 -2.29 22.42
C THR A 138 -20.27 -0.93 21.90
N ILE A 139 -20.91 -0.88 20.73
CA ILE A 139 -21.43 0.38 20.17
C ILE A 139 -22.48 0.99 21.11
N LYS A 140 -23.38 0.17 21.67
CA LYS A 140 -24.38 0.63 22.65
C LYS A 140 -23.72 1.24 23.89
N SER A 141 -22.74 0.56 24.49
CA SER A 141 -21.99 1.05 25.67
C SER A 141 -21.34 2.39 25.37
N ALA A 142 -20.68 2.53 24.22
CA ALA A 142 -20.04 3.78 23.81
C ALA A 142 -21.03 4.93 23.59
N ASN A 143 -22.25 4.64 23.13
CA ASN A 143 -23.30 5.65 22.97
C ASN A 143 -23.90 6.10 24.32
N GLU A 144 -23.87 5.25 25.35
CA GLU A 144 -24.32 5.57 26.70
C GLU A 144 -23.23 6.27 27.54
N LYS A 145 -21.95 5.95 27.30
CA LYS A 145 -20.79 6.44 28.06
C LYS A 145 -19.88 7.29 27.20
N LEU A 146 -20.32 8.51 26.92
CA LEU A 146 -19.63 9.43 26.00
C LEU A 146 -18.21 9.83 26.46
N ASP A 147 -17.96 9.84 27.77
CA ASP A 147 -16.67 10.24 28.35
C ASP A 147 -15.72 9.06 28.60
N SER A 148 -16.14 7.83 28.30
CA SER A 148 -15.32 6.64 28.48
C SER A 148 -14.39 6.44 27.29
N LEU A 149 -13.10 6.75 27.46
CA LEU A 149 -12.08 6.53 26.42
C LEU A 149 -12.14 5.09 25.88
N SER A 150 -12.13 4.10 26.77
CA SER A 150 -12.11 2.69 26.39
C SER A 150 -13.30 2.30 25.53
N ASP A 151 -14.52 2.74 25.90
CA ASP A 151 -15.72 2.42 25.12
C ASP A 151 -15.66 3.10 23.73
N GLN A 152 -15.16 4.34 23.65
CA GLN A 152 -15.02 5.04 22.36
C GLN A 152 -13.99 4.39 21.44
N LEU A 153 -12.85 3.95 21.98
CA LEU A 153 -11.81 3.26 21.19
C LEU A 153 -12.35 1.94 20.62
N MET A 154 -12.94 1.11 21.49
CA MET A 154 -13.48 -0.20 21.10
C MET A 154 -14.60 -0.06 20.05
N ALA A 155 -15.52 0.89 20.22
CA ALA A 155 -16.57 1.14 19.24
C ALA A 155 -16.01 1.66 17.91
N SER A 156 -14.99 2.51 17.93
CA SER A 156 -14.35 3.01 16.70
C SER A 156 -13.65 1.90 15.90
N ASP A 157 -13.05 0.92 16.60
CA ASP A 157 -12.45 -0.26 15.95
C ASP A 157 -13.52 -1.12 15.25
N ILE A 158 -14.65 -1.37 15.92
CA ILE A 158 -15.76 -2.14 15.35
C ILE A 158 -16.38 -1.41 14.14
N GLU A 159 -16.64 -0.11 14.28
CA GLU A 159 -17.18 0.70 13.20
C GLU A 159 -16.25 0.67 11.97
N LEU A 160 -14.95 0.82 12.18
CA LEU A 160 -13.97 0.75 11.11
C LEU A 160 -13.94 -0.64 10.45
N ALA A 161 -13.96 -1.72 11.25
CA ALA A 161 -13.99 -3.08 10.74
C ALA A 161 -15.27 -3.40 9.94
N GLN A 162 -16.37 -2.70 10.21
CA GLN A 162 -17.63 -2.79 9.47
C GLN A 162 -17.68 -1.87 8.23
N GLY A 163 -16.62 -1.11 7.96
CA GLY A 163 -16.58 -0.12 6.88
C GLY A 163 -17.31 1.20 7.18
N LEU A 164 -17.74 1.40 8.43
CA LEU A 164 -18.38 2.62 8.93
C LEU A 164 -17.30 3.66 9.28
N TYR A 165 -16.50 4.05 8.29
CA TYR A 165 -15.33 4.90 8.48
C TYR A 165 -15.69 6.28 9.04
N LYS A 166 -16.78 6.86 8.51
CA LYS A 166 -17.25 8.18 8.94
C LYS A 166 -17.61 8.15 10.42
N GLU A 167 -18.34 7.13 10.85
CA GLU A 167 -18.79 6.93 12.23
C GLU A 167 -17.58 6.77 13.17
N ALA A 168 -16.65 5.87 12.82
CA ALA A 168 -15.43 5.62 13.58
C ALA A 168 -14.60 6.90 13.79
N PHE A 169 -14.37 7.66 12.71
CA PHE A 169 -13.60 8.91 12.78
C PHE A 169 -14.35 9.99 13.54
N THR A 170 -15.65 10.17 13.28
CA THR A 170 -16.47 11.19 13.96
C THR A 170 -16.50 10.95 15.47
N ARG A 171 -16.57 9.69 15.89
CA ARG A 171 -16.55 9.28 17.30
C ARG A 171 -15.29 9.75 18.02
N LEU A 172 -14.12 9.39 17.49
CA LEU A 172 -12.85 9.76 18.11
C LEU A 172 -12.58 11.26 18.02
N LEU A 173 -12.92 11.91 16.90
CA LEU A 173 -12.80 13.36 16.77
C LEU A 173 -13.67 14.11 17.79
N SER A 174 -14.91 13.64 18.00
CA SER A 174 -15.82 14.22 18.99
C SER A 174 -15.31 14.06 20.41
N PHE A 175 -14.72 12.89 20.72
CA PHE A 175 -14.08 12.63 22.01
C PHE A 175 -12.87 13.54 22.21
N ILE A 176 -11.94 13.60 21.25
CA ILE A 176 -10.73 14.46 21.27
C ILE A 176 -11.07 15.94 21.53
N LYS A 177 -12.20 16.44 21.00
CA LYS A 177 -12.65 17.83 21.19
C LYS A 177 -13.15 18.12 22.61
N LYS A 178 -13.58 17.09 23.37
CA LYS A 178 -14.20 17.23 24.70
C LYS A 178 -13.31 16.75 25.85
N SER A 179 -12.33 15.90 25.58
CA SER A 179 -11.51 15.24 26.60
C SER A 179 -10.33 16.08 27.10
N HIS A 180 -9.84 15.73 28.30
CA HIS A 180 -8.64 16.31 28.90
C HIS A 180 -7.34 15.77 28.26
N ARG A 181 -6.20 16.36 28.61
CA ARG A 181 -4.91 16.20 27.90
C ARG A 181 -4.49 14.75 27.67
N ASP A 182 -4.60 13.89 28.67
CA ASP A 182 -4.09 12.51 28.59
C ASP A 182 -5.01 11.64 27.71
N ASP A 183 -6.32 11.65 27.98
CA ASP A 183 -7.31 10.94 27.16
C ASP A 183 -7.35 11.45 25.71
N LYS A 184 -7.16 12.76 25.51
CA LYS A 184 -7.03 13.38 24.19
C LYS A 184 -5.85 12.82 23.41
N ASN A 185 -4.70 12.62 24.06
CA ASN A 185 -3.52 12.07 23.40
C ASN A 185 -3.74 10.60 23.01
N SER A 186 -4.28 9.78 23.91
CA SER A 186 -4.59 8.37 23.63
C SER A 186 -5.58 8.21 22.48
N ALA A 187 -6.66 9.00 22.47
CA ALA A 187 -7.65 8.98 21.39
C ALA A 187 -7.06 9.44 20.05
N LYS A 188 -6.17 10.44 20.06
CA LYS A 188 -5.45 10.90 18.86
C LYS A 188 -4.54 9.81 18.31
N GLU A 189 -3.76 9.15 19.16
CA GLU A 189 -2.87 8.06 18.75
C GLU A 189 -3.67 6.92 18.11
N HIS A 190 -4.78 6.53 18.73
CA HIS A 190 -5.68 5.52 18.17
C HIS A 190 -6.27 5.94 16.82
N LEU A 191 -6.74 7.19 16.70
CA LEU A 191 -7.28 7.71 15.43
C LEU A 191 -6.22 7.68 14.31
N LEU A 192 -4.96 7.99 14.62
CA LEU A 192 -3.87 7.90 13.65
C LEU A 192 -3.58 6.45 13.23
N GLN A 193 -3.76 5.47 14.11
CA GLN A 193 -3.69 4.06 13.73
C GLN A 193 -4.82 3.68 12.78
N LEU A 194 -6.04 4.12 13.06
CA LEU A 194 -7.20 3.90 12.18
C LEU A 194 -7.01 4.50 10.78
N PHE A 195 -6.36 5.65 10.68
CA PHE A 195 -6.05 6.28 9.40
C PHE A 195 -5.11 5.47 8.50
N LYS A 196 -4.29 4.57 9.06
CA LYS A 196 -3.40 3.70 8.28
C LYS A 196 -4.16 2.56 7.59
N LEU A 197 -5.37 2.26 8.05
CA LEU A 197 -6.19 1.14 7.59
C LEU A 197 -7.11 1.49 6.43
N VAL A 198 -7.14 2.76 6.02
CA VAL A 198 -8.06 3.27 4.99
C VAL A 198 -7.26 3.88 3.85
N ASP A 199 -7.71 3.70 2.60
CA ASP A 199 -7.08 4.30 1.42
C ASP A 199 -6.91 5.82 1.64
N PRO A 200 -5.70 6.38 1.48
CA PRO A 200 -5.43 7.81 1.65
C PRO A 200 -6.34 8.75 0.84
N ARG A 201 -6.96 8.25 -0.23
CA ARG A 201 -7.87 8.98 -1.11
C ARG A 201 -9.34 8.87 -0.69
N HIS A 202 -9.66 8.10 0.35
CA HIS A 202 -11.02 7.93 0.83
C HIS A 202 -11.59 9.27 1.33
N PRO A 203 -12.79 9.68 0.89
CA PRO A 203 -13.33 11.02 1.21
C PRO A 203 -13.50 11.25 2.71
N ASP A 204 -13.91 10.24 3.47
CA ASP A 204 -14.07 10.37 4.93
C ASP A 204 -12.74 10.48 5.66
N LEU A 205 -11.68 9.83 5.16
CA LEU A 205 -10.33 9.95 5.72
C LEU A 205 -9.76 11.35 5.49
N ILE A 206 -9.94 11.89 4.27
CA ILE A 206 -9.49 13.24 3.93
C ILE A 206 -10.15 14.27 4.86
N LYS A 207 -11.47 14.18 5.04
CA LYS A 207 -12.21 15.06 5.96
C LYS A 207 -11.76 14.90 7.41
N ALA A 208 -11.62 13.67 7.88
CA ALA A 208 -11.21 13.40 9.26
C ALA A 208 -9.81 13.95 9.58
N ARG A 209 -8.87 13.87 8.64
CA ARG A 209 -7.52 14.47 8.80
C ARG A 209 -7.57 15.99 8.90
N GLN A 210 -8.40 16.64 8.09
CA GLN A 210 -8.61 18.09 8.16
C GLN A 210 -9.21 18.50 9.51
N GLU A 211 -10.24 17.79 9.97
CA GLU A 211 -10.85 18.04 11.28
C GLU A 211 -9.91 17.82 12.45
N LEU A 212 -9.08 16.77 12.40
CA LEU A 212 -8.08 16.51 13.42
C LEU A 212 -7.08 17.66 13.51
N ALA A 213 -6.59 18.16 12.36
CA ALA A 213 -5.71 19.31 12.33
C ALA A 213 -6.37 20.54 12.98
N SER A 214 -7.61 20.87 12.62
CA SER A 214 -8.36 21.98 13.23
C SER A 214 -8.66 21.81 14.71
N ALA A 215 -8.66 20.60 15.27
CA ALA A 215 -8.87 20.35 16.70
C ALA A 215 -7.57 20.43 17.54
N LEU A 216 -6.42 20.56 16.86
CA LEU A 216 -5.08 20.63 17.47
C LEU A 216 -4.49 22.04 17.46
N PHE A 217 -5.03 22.95 16.64
CA PHE A 217 -4.65 24.36 16.53
C PHE A 217 -5.79 25.26 17.00
#